data_AF-A0A6I1KEP7-F1
#
_entry.id   AF-A0A6I1KEP7-F1
#
_cell.length_a   1.000
_cell.length_b   1.000
_cell.length_c   1.000
_cell.angle_alpha   90.00
_cell.angle_beta   90.00
_cell.angle_gamma   90.00
#
_symmetry.space_group_name_H-M   'P 1'
#
loop_
_entity.id
_entity.type
_entity.pdbx_description
1 polymer ?
#
loop_
_entity_poly.entity_id
_entity_poly.type
_entity_poly.pdbx_seq_one_letter_code
_entity_poly.pdbx_strand_id
1 'polypeptide(L)'
;MSDRKQLGDLLVEAGIITVKTLERALARQKGSGKRLGTILEEMGVITEEELVEALAKQFNFKTVMNIVSYPFSRELLDVIPEDLAVEKLIFPLQHKERMLAVAVTDPFDTETLDYLAKQKDLKIIPVLATRKDILAAIEKHYLHGKAREHTLSKILVVEDSSPVAIIIKVALEKEGYEVEIGHDGLEGLKLAIHQKPDLIICDSVMPRMDGFGLMRALKANTATAHIPIILLTSKASGEEEQKALESGFLDFIAKPVQPIRVVSRVKRAFDLLKRMKS
;
A
#
# COMPACT_ATOMS: atom_id res chain seq x y z
N MET A 1 20.44 21.88 -33.81
CA MET A 1 20.84 21.78 -32.40
C MET A 1 20.22 22.98 -31.71
N SER A 2 19.11 22.80 -31.01
CA SER A 2 18.36 23.93 -30.42
C SER A 2 19.14 24.46 -29.22
N ASP A 3 19.41 25.77 -29.20
CA ASP A 3 19.98 26.51 -28.07
C ASP A 3 19.14 26.25 -26.81
N ARG A 4 19.63 25.34 -25.96
CA ARG A 4 18.97 25.01 -24.70
C ARG A 4 19.38 26.10 -23.69
N LYS A 5 18.57 27.15 -23.58
CA LYS A 5 18.77 28.22 -22.59
C LYS A 5 18.90 27.60 -21.18
N GLN A 6 19.85 28.11 -20.40
CA GLN A 6 20.08 27.62 -19.04
C GLN A 6 18.91 28.05 -18.14
N LEU A 7 18.58 27.24 -17.12
CA LEU A 7 17.49 27.52 -16.17
C LEU A 7 17.53 28.95 -15.60
N GLY A 8 18.74 29.46 -15.34
CA GLY A 8 18.93 30.81 -14.84
C GLY A 8 18.38 31.89 -15.77
N ASP A 9 18.74 31.83 -17.06
CA ASP A 9 18.30 32.81 -18.05
C ASP A 9 16.78 32.77 -18.24
N LEU A 10 16.20 31.57 -18.15
CA LEU A 10 14.76 31.37 -18.26
C LEU A 10 13.99 32.05 -17.12
N LEU A 11 14.50 31.97 -15.90
CA LEU A 11 13.87 32.62 -14.73
C LEU A 11 14.00 34.14 -14.80
N VAL A 12 15.05 34.66 -15.44
CA VAL A 12 15.21 36.10 -15.68
C VAL A 12 14.25 36.59 -16.76
N GLU A 13 14.15 35.87 -17.88
CA GLU A 13 13.22 36.21 -18.99
C GLU A 13 11.75 36.14 -18.55
N ALA A 14 11.41 35.20 -17.67
CA ALA A 14 10.08 35.09 -17.07
C ALA A 14 9.78 36.21 -16.05
N GLY A 15 10.76 37.03 -15.69
CA GLY A 15 10.62 38.10 -14.69
C GLY A 15 10.54 37.61 -13.25
N ILE A 16 10.86 36.34 -13.00
CA ILE A 16 10.78 35.69 -11.67
C ILE A 16 11.97 36.09 -10.82
N ILE A 17 13.17 36.18 -11.42
CA ILE A 17 14.38 36.65 -10.74
C ILE A 17 15.07 37.74 -11.56
N THR A 18 15.88 38.57 -10.92
CA THR A 18 16.73 39.55 -11.61
C THR A 18 18.06 38.95 -12.03
N VAL A 19 18.72 39.51 -13.06
CA VAL A 19 20.09 39.13 -13.46
C VAL A 19 21.05 39.13 -12.26
N LYS A 20 20.98 40.17 -11.41
CA LYS A 20 21.77 40.27 -10.18
C LYS A 20 21.48 39.14 -9.17
N THR A 21 20.26 38.62 -9.17
CA THR A 21 19.89 37.49 -8.32
C THR A 21 20.42 36.18 -8.87
N LEU A 22 20.35 36.00 -10.19
CA LEU A 22 20.96 34.87 -10.89
C LEU A 22 22.48 34.80 -10.65
N GLU A 23 23.19 35.92 -10.80
CA GLU A 23 24.64 35.98 -10.56
C GLU A 23 25.00 35.56 -9.12
N ARG A 24 24.25 36.04 -8.13
CA ARG A 24 24.43 35.66 -6.71
C ARG A 24 24.16 34.17 -6.49
N ALA A 25 23.14 33.61 -7.13
CA ALA A 25 22.81 32.20 -7.03
C ALA A 25 23.88 31.30 -7.68
N LEU A 26 24.36 31.66 -8.89
CA LEU A 26 25.44 30.96 -9.57
C LEU A 26 26.76 31.00 -8.77
N ALA A 27 27.06 32.13 -8.11
CA ALA A 27 28.21 32.24 -7.22
C ALA A 27 28.12 31.27 -6.03
N ARG A 28 26.93 31.10 -5.44
CA ARG A 28 26.67 30.11 -4.38
C ARG A 28 26.62 28.66 -4.88
N GLN A 29 26.31 28.47 -6.16
CA GLN A 29 26.26 27.15 -6.76
C GLN A 29 27.65 26.54 -6.95
N LYS A 30 28.65 27.38 -7.25
CA LYS A 30 30.04 26.93 -7.39
C LYS A 30 30.52 26.26 -6.10
N GLY A 31 30.83 24.96 -6.20
CA GLY A 31 31.37 24.16 -5.10
C GLY A 31 30.34 23.61 -4.10
N SER A 32 29.04 23.91 -4.24
CA SER A 32 28.02 23.37 -3.33
C SER A 32 27.45 22.02 -3.76
N GLY A 33 27.58 21.65 -5.04
CA GLY A 33 26.96 20.45 -5.61
C GLY A 33 25.43 20.52 -5.72
N LYS A 34 24.81 21.62 -5.29
CA LYS A 34 23.35 21.82 -5.35
C LYS A 34 22.91 22.30 -6.74
N ARG A 35 21.66 22.01 -7.09
CA ARG A 35 21.02 22.53 -8.30
C ARG A 35 20.66 24.01 -8.12
N LEU A 36 20.66 24.77 -9.22
CA LEU A 36 20.41 26.22 -9.20
C LEU A 36 19.03 26.55 -8.61
N GLY A 37 17.99 25.78 -8.94
CA GLY A 37 16.64 25.94 -8.38
C GLY A 37 16.62 25.86 -6.85
N THR A 38 17.27 24.84 -6.27
CA THR A 38 17.40 24.67 -4.81
C THR A 38 18.07 25.87 -4.13
N ILE A 39 19.07 26.46 -4.78
CA ILE A 39 19.77 27.63 -4.24
C ILE A 39 18.87 28.87 -4.27
N LEU A 40 18.10 29.04 -5.35
CA LEU A 40 17.16 30.15 -5.48
C LEU A 40 16.02 30.03 -4.43
N GLU A 41 15.54 28.81 -4.16
CA GLU A 41 14.59 28.55 -3.07
C GLU A 41 15.18 28.86 -1.70
N GLU A 42 16.41 28.40 -1.40
CA GLU A 42 17.11 28.69 -0.14
C GLU A 42 17.39 30.19 0.06
N MET A 43 17.51 30.93 -1.04
CA MET A 43 17.63 32.39 -1.04
C MET A 43 16.29 33.10 -0.83
N GLY A 44 15.15 32.38 -0.87
CA GLY A 44 13.81 32.93 -0.73
C GLY A 44 13.39 33.82 -1.90
N VAL A 45 14.01 33.64 -3.08
CA VAL A 45 13.78 34.48 -4.27
C VAL A 45 12.83 33.85 -5.29
N ILE A 46 12.48 32.59 -5.11
CA ILE A 46 11.51 31.86 -5.95
C ILE A 46 10.83 30.79 -5.09
N THR A 47 9.56 30.50 -5.36
CA THR A 47 8.87 29.32 -4.80
C THR A 47 8.94 28.13 -5.75
N GLU A 48 8.69 26.93 -5.23
CA GLU A 48 8.68 25.71 -6.05
C GLU A 48 7.58 25.77 -7.14
N GLU A 49 6.45 26.39 -6.82
CA GLU A 49 5.34 26.62 -7.76
C GLU A 49 5.75 27.55 -8.91
N GLU A 50 6.43 28.66 -8.61
CA GLU A 50 6.91 29.61 -9.62
C GLU A 50 7.95 28.96 -10.54
N LEU A 51 8.83 28.12 -9.97
CA LEU A 51 9.81 27.36 -10.73
C LEU A 51 9.14 26.35 -11.68
N VAL A 52 8.15 25.61 -11.18
CA VAL A 52 7.35 24.66 -11.96
C VAL A 52 6.61 25.38 -13.10
N GLU A 53 5.98 26.52 -12.84
CA GLU A 53 5.28 27.31 -13.84
C GLU A 53 6.22 27.82 -14.94
N ALA A 54 7.40 28.32 -14.56
CA ALA A 54 8.42 28.79 -15.50
C ALA A 54 8.89 27.67 -16.44
N LEU A 55 9.23 26.51 -15.87
CA LEU A 55 9.65 25.34 -16.62
C LEU A 55 8.54 24.83 -17.54
N ALA A 56 7.31 24.78 -17.04
CA ALA A 56 6.16 24.34 -17.81
C ALA A 56 5.90 25.22 -19.02
N LYS A 57 5.88 26.54 -18.83
CA LYS A 57 5.65 27.51 -19.90
C LYS A 57 6.76 27.46 -20.95
N GLN A 58 8.01 27.40 -20.53
CA GLN A 58 9.15 27.44 -21.45
C GLN A 58 9.26 26.19 -22.32
N PHE A 59 9.09 25.02 -21.72
CA PHE A 59 9.28 23.73 -22.40
C PHE A 59 7.97 23.08 -22.83
N ASN A 60 6.85 23.80 -22.65
CA ASN A 60 5.50 23.35 -22.97
C ASN A 60 5.13 22.03 -22.27
N PHE A 61 5.55 21.88 -21.01
CA PHE A 61 5.10 20.78 -20.16
C PHE A 61 3.75 21.12 -19.55
N LYS A 62 2.93 20.09 -19.33
CA LYS A 62 1.75 20.21 -18.48
C LYS A 62 2.18 20.24 -17.02
N THR A 63 1.41 20.96 -16.21
CA THR A 63 1.54 20.93 -14.75
C THR A 63 0.38 20.16 -14.12
N VAL A 64 0.61 19.64 -12.92
CA VAL A 64 -0.44 19.11 -12.05
C VAL A 64 -0.21 19.60 -10.62
N MET A 65 -1.28 19.93 -9.92
CA MET A 65 -1.28 20.35 -8.52
C MET A 65 -2.30 19.55 -7.74
N ASN A 66 -2.13 19.48 -6.42
CA ASN A 66 -3.06 18.81 -5.52
C ASN A 66 -3.34 17.35 -5.93
N ILE A 67 -2.30 16.64 -6.37
CA ILE A 67 -2.36 15.25 -6.84
C ILE A 67 -3.07 14.36 -5.80
N VAL A 68 -2.79 14.62 -4.52
CA VAL A 68 -3.38 13.94 -3.36
C VAL A 68 -4.91 13.91 -3.36
N SER A 69 -5.59 14.90 -3.96
CA SER A 69 -7.05 14.97 -3.98
C SER A 69 -7.71 14.00 -4.97
N TYR A 70 -6.99 13.54 -5.99
CA TYR A 70 -7.53 12.69 -7.05
C TYR A 70 -7.54 11.21 -6.63
N PRO A 71 -8.53 10.42 -7.09
CA PRO A 71 -8.50 8.98 -6.96
C PRO A 71 -7.59 8.35 -8.03
N PHE A 72 -6.82 7.34 -7.64
CA PHE A 72 -6.00 6.53 -8.55
C PHE A 72 -6.28 5.04 -8.35
N SER A 73 -6.33 4.27 -9.43
CA SER A 73 -6.56 2.82 -9.36
C SER A 73 -5.28 2.07 -8.98
N ARG A 74 -5.43 0.85 -8.44
CA ARG A 74 -4.27 0.01 -8.07
C ARG A 74 -3.43 -0.37 -9.26
N GLU A 75 -4.08 -0.72 -10.36
CA GLU A 75 -3.42 -1.12 -11.61
C GLU A 75 -2.52 0.01 -12.14
N LEU A 76 -2.90 1.27 -11.90
CA LEU A 76 -2.10 2.43 -12.24
C LEU A 76 -0.92 2.62 -11.28
N LEU A 77 -1.15 2.50 -9.97
CA LEU A 77 -0.10 2.64 -8.96
C LEU A 77 0.97 1.55 -9.11
N ASP A 78 0.57 0.32 -9.45
CA ASP A 78 1.46 -0.83 -9.68
C ASP A 78 2.34 -0.67 -10.94
N VAL A 79 2.11 0.38 -11.74
CA VAL A 79 3.00 0.72 -12.85
C VAL A 79 4.36 1.20 -12.35
N ILE A 80 4.38 1.93 -11.24
CA ILE A 80 5.60 2.48 -10.64
C ILE A 80 5.71 1.93 -9.21
N PRO A 81 6.72 1.09 -8.91
CA PRO A 81 6.97 0.60 -7.56
C PRO A 81 7.13 1.74 -6.54
N GLU A 82 6.68 1.51 -5.30
CA GLU A 82 6.71 2.49 -4.21
C GLU A 82 8.12 3.00 -3.90
N ASP A 83 9.08 2.09 -3.80
CA ASP A 83 10.49 2.40 -3.54
C ASP A 83 11.06 3.32 -4.63
N LEU A 84 10.74 3.03 -5.89
CA LEU A 84 11.12 3.87 -7.02
C LEU A 84 10.41 5.23 -7.00
N ALA A 85 9.12 5.26 -6.66
CA ALA A 85 8.34 6.49 -6.54
C ALA A 85 8.92 7.43 -5.48
N VAL A 86 9.32 6.87 -4.32
CA VAL A 86 9.96 7.61 -3.22
C VAL A 86 11.38 8.05 -3.60
N GLU A 87 12.20 7.15 -4.12
CA GLU A 87 13.60 7.42 -4.44
C GLU A 87 13.72 8.49 -5.53
N LYS A 88 12.92 8.38 -6.59
CA LYS A 88 12.97 9.28 -7.75
C LYS A 88 12.01 10.46 -7.65
N LEU A 89 11.17 10.52 -6.61
CA LEU A 89 10.12 11.55 -6.44
C LEU A 89 9.25 11.68 -7.70
N ILE A 90 8.64 10.57 -8.08
CA ILE A 90 7.73 10.47 -9.23
C ILE A 90 6.40 9.83 -8.83
N PHE A 91 5.33 10.10 -9.58
CA PHE A 91 4.01 9.53 -9.30
C PHE A 91 3.21 9.25 -10.59
N PRO A 92 2.57 8.07 -10.75
CA PRO A 92 1.79 7.77 -11.96
C PRO A 92 0.45 8.51 -11.92
N LEU A 93 0.15 9.30 -12.96
CA LEU A 93 -1.06 10.11 -13.06
C LEU A 93 -2.16 9.46 -13.89
N GLN A 94 -1.77 8.84 -15.01
CA GLN A 94 -2.71 8.21 -15.93
C GLN A 94 -1.99 7.22 -16.84
N HIS A 95 -2.61 6.07 -17.09
CA HIS A 95 -2.14 5.08 -18.05
C HIS A 95 -3.22 4.86 -19.11
N LYS A 96 -2.88 5.07 -20.38
CA LYS A 96 -3.76 4.80 -21.53
C LYS A 96 -2.97 4.15 -22.65
N GLU A 97 -3.38 2.95 -23.04
CA GLU A 97 -2.73 2.16 -24.09
C GLU A 97 -1.23 1.96 -23.80
N ARG A 98 -0.34 2.67 -24.52
CA ARG A 98 1.11 2.67 -24.30
C ARG A 98 1.64 3.97 -23.72
N MET A 99 0.78 4.86 -23.24
CA MET A 99 1.17 6.15 -22.70
C MET A 99 0.99 6.19 -21.20
N LEU A 100 2.05 6.56 -20.47
CA LEU A 100 2.01 6.77 -19.03
C LEU A 100 2.34 8.23 -18.73
N ALA A 101 1.37 8.97 -18.21
CA ALA A 101 1.60 10.29 -17.64
C ALA A 101 2.19 10.14 -16.24
N VAL A 102 3.33 10.78 -15.98
CA VAL A 102 4.08 10.68 -14.71
C VAL A 102 4.32 12.08 -14.18
N ALA A 103 3.90 12.33 -12.94
CA ALA A 103 4.28 13.52 -12.21
C ALA A 103 5.78 13.46 -11.87
N VAL A 104 6.52 14.51 -12.22
CA VAL A 104 7.97 14.59 -11.99
C VAL A 104 8.35 15.97 -11.46
N THR A 105 9.38 16.02 -10.61
CA THR A 105 10.01 17.27 -10.17
C THR A 105 11.01 17.79 -11.22
N ASP A 106 11.65 16.89 -11.96
CA ASP A 106 12.60 17.21 -13.03
C ASP A 106 12.24 16.45 -14.32
N PRO A 107 11.73 17.13 -15.36
CA PRO A 107 11.36 16.50 -16.63
C PRO A 107 12.59 16.18 -17.49
N PHE A 108 13.79 16.54 -17.04
CA PHE A 108 15.06 16.28 -17.73
C PHE A 108 15.87 15.15 -17.11
N ASP A 109 15.34 14.46 -16.09
CA ASP A 109 15.89 13.20 -15.61
C ASP A 109 15.61 12.08 -16.62
N THR A 110 16.35 12.09 -17.72
CA THR A 110 16.19 11.12 -18.81
C THR A 110 16.52 9.71 -18.38
N GLU A 111 17.42 9.53 -17.40
CA GLU A 111 17.77 8.20 -16.89
C GLU A 111 16.56 7.52 -16.25
N THR A 112 15.86 8.22 -15.34
CA THR A 112 14.64 7.71 -14.71
C THR A 112 13.53 7.51 -15.74
N LEU A 113 13.31 8.46 -16.65
CA LEU A 113 12.26 8.37 -17.66
C LEU A 113 12.48 7.21 -18.65
N ASP A 114 13.72 7.01 -19.11
CA ASP A 114 14.07 5.92 -20.02
C ASP A 114 13.99 4.55 -19.35
N TYR A 115 14.35 4.47 -18.07
CA TYR A 115 14.18 3.25 -17.27
C TYR A 115 12.70 2.83 -17.23
N LEU A 116 11.80 3.75 -16.90
CA LEU A 116 10.35 3.50 -16.87
C LEU A 116 9.81 3.10 -18.25
N ALA A 117 10.25 3.80 -19.30
CA ALA A 117 9.85 3.51 -20.68
C ALA A 117 10.19 2.07 -21.08
N LYS A 118 11.42 1.61 -20.76
CA LYS A 118 11.93 0.29 -21.14
C LYS A 118 11.23 -0.87 -20.45
N GLN A 119 10.85 -0.72 -19.17
CA GLN A 119 10.29 -1.84 -18.41
C GLN A 119 8.97 -2.37 -19.00
N LYS A 120 8.19 -1.52 -19.67
CA LYS A 120 6.84 -1.86 -20.13
C LYS A 120 6.53 -1.41 -21.56
N ASP A 121 7.54 -1.07 -22.37
CA ASP A 121 7.40 -0.51 -23.72
C ASP A 121 6.44 0.70 -23.77
N LEU A 122 6.60 1.59 -22.78
CA LEU A 122 5.72 2.74 -22.57
C LEU A 122 6.34 4.01 -23.14
N LYS A 123 5.50 4.85 -23.73
CA LYS A 123 5.77 6.26 -23.97
C LYS A 123 5.46 7.05 -22.70
N ILE A 124 6.51 7.52 -22.03
CA ILE A 124 6.36 8.36 -20.84
C ILE A 124 6.03 9.79 -21.23
N ILE A 125 5.02 10.37 -20.57
CA ILE A 125 4.63 11.77 -20.70
C ILE A 125 4.93 12.44 -19.35
N PRO A 126 6.04 13.18 -19.22
CA PRO A 126 6.33 13.91 -18.00
C PRO A 126 5.33 15.05 -17.80
N VAL A 127 4.82 15.16 -16.58
CA VAL A 127 3.95 16.24 -16.11
C VAL A 127 4.64 16.86 -14.90
N LEU A 128 4.88 18.16 -14.93
CA LEU A 128 5.57 18.85 -13.84
C LEU A 128 4.67 18.96 -12.61
N ALA A 129 5.25 18.70 -11.44
CA ALA A 129 4.60 18.92 -10.16
C ALA A 129 5.63 19.35 -9.11
N THR A 130 5.14 19.96 -8.03
CA THR A 130 5.99 20.26 -6.88
C THR A 130 6.37 18.98 -6.15
N ARG A 131 7.53 18.98 -5.50
CA ARG A 131 7.95 17.93 -4.57
C ARG A 131 6.91 17.74 -3.47
N LYS A 132 6.35 18.83 -2.95
CA LYS A 132 5.29 18.80 -1.94
C LYS A 132 4.07 18.00 -2.42
N ASP A 133 3.58 18.26 -3.63
CA ASP A 133 2.42 17.55 -4.19
C ASP A 133 2.71 16.07 -4.42
N ILE A 134 3.88 15.73 -4.97
CA ILE A 134 4.29 14.35 -5.22
C ILE A 134 4.43 13.60 -3.89
N LEU A 135 5.10 14.18 -2.90
CA LEU A 135 5.25 13.56 -1.57
C LEU A 135 3.89 13.33 -0.90
N ALA A 136 2.99 14.31 -0.91
CA ALA A 136 1.64 14.17 -0.35
C ALA A 136 0.84 13.08 -1.08
N ALA A 137 1.00 12.94 -2.40
CA ALA A 137 0.37 11.88 -3.17
C ALA A 137 0.97 10.51 -2.86
N ILE A 138 2.30 10.39 -2.76
CA ILE A 138 2.97 9.14 -2.39
C ILE A 138 2.53 8.72 -1.00
N GLU A 139 2.58 9.64 -0.05
CA GLU A 139 2.14 9.43 1.31
C GLU A 139 0.69 8.92 1.32
N LYS A 140 -0.24 9.58 0.64
CA LYS A 140 -1.64 9.15 0.65
C LYS A 140 -1.90 7.84 -0.10
N HIS A 141 -1.30 7.66 -1.28
CA HIS A 141 -1.74 6.62 -2.23
C HIS A 141 -0.86 5.37 -2.24
N TYR A 142 0.43 5.50 -1.94
CA TYR A 142 1.29 4.34 -1.69
C TYR A 142 1.30 3.96 -0.20
N LEU A 143 1.62 4.92 0.67
CA LEU A 143 1.85 4.62 2.10
C LEU A 143 0.53 4.47 2.88
N HIS A 144 -0.44 5.35 2.66
CA HIS A 144 -1.77 5.27 3.29
C HIS A 144 -2.81 4.56 2.41
N GLY A 145 -2.54 4.38 1.11
CA GLY A 145 -3.36 3.55 0.23
C GLY A 145 -3.23 2.08 0.62
N LYS A 146 -2.05 1.66 1.11
CA LYS A 146 -1.90 0.38 1.82
C LYS A 146 -2.64 0.35 3.17
N ALA A 147 -2.88 1.46 3.85
CA ALA A 147 -3.57 1.46 5.15
C ALA A 147 -5.08 1.13 5.11
N ARG A 148 -5.70 0.98 3.92
CA ARG A 148 -7.08 0.45 3.80
C ARG A 148 -7.20 -0.93 3.16
N GLU A 149 -6.10 -1.53 2.68
CA GLU A 149 -6.10 -2.92 2.13
C GLU A 149 -4.92 -3.79 2.60
N HIS A 150 -4.03 -3.22 3.41
CA HIS A 150 -3.07 -3.89 4.29
C HIS A 150 -3.19 -3.27 5.70
N THR A 151 -4.40 -3.27 6.27
CA THR A 151 -4.44 -3.84 7.62
C THR A 151 -3.95 -5.27 7.42
N LEU A 152 -2.83 -5.65 8.05
CA LEU A 152 -2.45 -7.07 8.12
C LEU A 152 -3.75 -7.82 8.44
N SER A 153 -4.20 -8.75 7.57
CA SER A 153 -5.53 -9.33 7.75
C SER A 153 -5.60 -9.88 9.17
N LYS A 154 -6.59 -9.40 9.94
CA LYS A 154 -6.66 -9.66 11.36
C LYS A 154 -7.23 -11.06 11.54
N ILE A 155 -6.45 -11.93 12.15
CA ILE A 155 -6.85 -13.31 12.43
C ILE A 155 -7.04 -13.44 13.93
N LEU A 156 -8.21 -13.93 14.33
CA LEU A 156 -8.45 -14.33 15.71
C LEU A 156 -8.25 -15.83 15.85
N VAL A 157 -7.33 -16.24 16.71
CA VAL A 157 -7.09 -17.65 17.07
C VAL A 157 -7.76 -17.91 18.41
N VAL A 158 -8.74 -18.81 18.45
CA VAL A 158 -9.45 -19.21 19.67
C VAL A 158 -9.02 -20.62 20.05
N GLU A 159 -8.12 -20.73 21.03
CA GLU A 159 -7.45 -21.97 21.40
C GLU A 159 -7.06 -21.90 22.88
N ASP A 160 -7.51 -22.88 23.68
CA ASP A 160 -7.26 -22.93 25.11
C ASP A 160 -5.84 -23.42 25.44
N SER A 161 -5.20 -24.18 24.54
CA SER A 161 -3.80 -24.56 24.65
C SER A 161 -2.85 -23.43 24.23
N SER A 162 -2.32 -22.69 25.21
CA SER A 162 -1.35 -21.60 24.95
C SER A 162 -0.18 -21.98 24.03
N PRO A 163 0.47 -23.17 24.17
CA PRO A 163 1.53 -23.58 23.25
C PRO A 163 1.07 -23.69 21.79
N VAL A 164 -0.12 -24.27 21.56
CA VAL A 164 -0.68 -24.42 20.20
C VAL A 164 -1.04 -23.04 19.63
N ALA A 165 -1.70 -22.20 20.42
CA ALA A 165 -2.07 -20.84 20.03
C ALA A 165 -0.84 -20.00 19.63
N ILE A 166 0.25 -20.09 20.41
CA ILE A 166 1.52 -19.38 20.13
C ILE A 166 2.17 -19.89 18.84
N ILE A 167 2.20 -21.20 18.60
CA ILE A 167 2.75 -21.77 17.37
C ILE A 167 2.01 -21.25 16.14
N ILE A 168 0.67 -21.21 16.20
CA ILE A 168 -0.18 -20.68 15.14
C ILE A 168 0.11 -19.19 14.94
N LYS A 169 0.11 -18.42 16.02
CA LYS A 169 0.36 -16.97 16.00
C LYS A 169 1.70 -16.64 15.34
N VAL A 170 2.79 -17.24 15.80
CA VAL A 170 4.13 -17.02 15.24
C VAL A 170 4.20 -17.40 13.77
N ALA A 171 3.54 -18.49 13.37
CA ALA A 171 3.52 -18.92 11.96
C ALA A 171 2.80 -17.91 11.06
N LEU A 172 1.70 -17.32 11.53
CA LEU A 172 0.90 -16.37 10.77
C LEU A 172 1.50 -14.95 10.79
N GLU A 173 2.05 -14.50 11.92
CA GLU A 173 2.73 -13.20 12.01
C GLU A 173 3.95 -13.13 11.07
N LYS A 174 4.68 -14.24 10.89
CA LYS A 174 5.77 -14.34 9.90
C LYS A 174 5.32 -14.12 8.45
N GLU A 175 4.05 -14.35 8.16
CA GLU A 175 3.46 -14.15 6.84
C GLU A 175 2.80 -12.76 6.70
N GLY A 176 2.90 -11.91 7.73
CA GLY A 176 2.33 -10.57 7.72
C GLY A 176 0.84 -10.52 8.09
N TYR A 177 0.36 -11.39 8.97
CA TYR A 177 -0.97 -11.28 9.57
C TYR A 177 -0.92 -10.65 10.97
N GLU A 178 -1.95 -9.89 11.35
CA GLU A 178 -2.15 -9.46 12.76
C GLU A 178 -2.91 -10.56 13.48
N VAL A 179 -2.36 -11.08 14.58
CA VAL A 179 -2.97 -12.23 15.27
C VAL A 179 -3.29 -11.93 16.72
N GLU A 180 -4.56 -12.04 17.06
CA GLU A 180 -5.08 -11.98 18.42
C GLU A 180 -5.46 -13.39 18.90
N ILE A 181 -5.28 -13.66 20.19
CA ILE A 181 -5.58 -14.95 20.80
C ILE A 181 -6.72 -14.79 21.79
N GLY A 182 -7.74 -15.64 21.68
CA GLY A 182 -8.73 -15.90 22.72
C GLY A 182 -8.53 -17.31 23.28
N HIS A 183 -8.76 -17.49 24.57
CA HIS A 183 -8.45 -18.74 25.28
C HIS A 183 -9.65 -19.67 25.48
N ASP A 184 -10.84 -19.27 25.02
CA ASP A 184 -12.04 -20.10 24.95
C ASP A 184 -13.12 -19.45 24.06
N GLY A 185 -14.24 -20.15 23.82
CA GLY A 185 -15.30 -19.65 22.95
C GLY A 185 -15.98 -18.36 23.41
N LEU A 186 -16.12 -18.08 24.71
CA LEU A 186 -16.74 -16.83 25.17
C LEU A 186 -15.81 -15.63 24.96
N GLU A 187 -14.53 -15.78 25.28
CA GLU A 187 -13.53 -14.76 24.98
C GLU A 187 -13.41 -14.54 23.47
N GLY A 188 -13.35 -15.62 22.69
CA GLY A 188 -13.33 -15.57 21.23
C GLY A 188 -14.52 -14.81 20.64
N LEU A 189 -15.74 -15.04 21.14
CA LEU A 189 -16.93 -14.29 20.71
C LEU A 189 -16.82 -12.80 21.04
N LYS A 190 -16.37 -12.46 22.26
CA LYS A 190 -16.18 -11.07 22.68
C LYS A 190 -15.16 -10.38 21.79
N LEU A 191 -14.01 -11.01 21.56
CA LEU A 191 -12.95 -10.48 20.70
C LEU A 191 -13.44 -10.30 19.26
N ALA A 192 -14.14 -11.28 18.69
CA ALA A 192 -14.68 -11.19 17.34
C ALA A 192 -15.60 -9.97 17.15
N ILE A 193 -16.44 -9.65 18.15
CA ILE A 193 -17.34 -8.49 18.10
C ILE A 193 -16.58 -7.16 18.14
N HIS A 194 -15.56 -7.05 18.99
CA HIS A 194 -14.83 -5.79 19.21
C HIS A 194 -13.76 -5.54 18.14
N GLN A 195 -13.05 -6.60 17.77
CA GLN A 195 -11.85 -6.55 16.95
C GLN A 195 -12.14 -6.76 15.47
N LYS A 196 -13.30 -7.34 15.14
CA LYS A 196 -13.78 -7.57 13.77
C LYS A 196 -12.72 -8.24 12.89
N PRO A 197 -12.24 -9.44 13.26
CA PRO A 197 -11.23 -10.14 12.48
C PRO A 197 -11.75 -10.51 11.09
N ASP A 198 -10.84 -10.60 10.13
CA ASP A 198 -11.13 -11.01 8.77
C ASP A 198 -11.28 -12.55 8.64
N LEU A 199 -10.72 -13.30 9.61
CA LEU A 199 -10.81 -14.75 9.69
C LEU A 199 -10.66 -15.23 11.14
N ILE A 200 -11.39 -16.27 11.51
CA ILE A 200 -11.27 -16.93 12.81
C ILE A 200 -10.72 -18.34 12.63
N ILE A 201 -9.77 -18.74 13.45
CA ILE A 201 -9.35 -20.12 13.63
C ILE A 201 -9.78 -20.52 15.05
N CYS A 202 -10.60 -21.55 15.22
CA CYS A 202 -11.05 -21.96 16.57
C CYS A 202 -10.87 -23.46 16.82
N ASP A 203 -10.51 -23.83 18.05
CA ASP A 203 -10.54 -25.24 18.45
C ASP A 203 -11.98 -25.77 18.55
N SER A 204 -12.12 -27.01 18.13
CA SER A 204 -13.33 -27.82 18.23
C SER A 204 -13.77 -28.03 19.67
N VAL A 205 -12.83 -28.25 20.59
CA VAL A 205 -13.11 -28.58 21.99
C VAL A 205 -12.42 -27.55 22.87
N MET A 206 -13.21 -26.76 23.59
CA MET A 206 -12.71 -25.74 24.51
C MET A 206 -13.60 -25.69 25.76
N PRO A 207 -13.09 -25.18 26.89
CA PRO A 207 -13.91 -24.90 28.06
C PRO A 207 -15.00 -23.86 27.77
N ARG A 208 -16.10 -23.88 28.53
CA ARG A 208 -17.24 -22.92 28.50
C ARG A 208 -18.08 -22.95 27.21
N MET A 209 -17.45 -22.80 26.05
CA MET A 209 -18.08 -22.80 24.74
C MET A 209 -17.13 -23.45 23.73
N ASP A 210 -17.61 -24.51 23.08
CA ASP A 210 -16.89 -25.26 22.06
C ASP A 210 -16.89 -24.53 20.69
N GLY A 211 -16.09 -25.02 19.74
CA GLY A 211 -15.96 -24.38 18.42
C GLY A 211 -17.29 -24.30 17.65
N PHE A 212 -18.12 -25.34 17.76
CA PHE A 212 -19.45 -25.34 17.14
C PHE A 212 -20.42 -24.35 17.80
N GLY A 213 -20.37 -24.22 19.13
CA GLY A 213 -21.11 -23.21 19.87
C GLY A 213 -20.70 -21.79 19.50
N LEU A 214 -19.39 -21.54 19.40
CA LEU A 214 -18.84 -20.27 18.93
C LEU A 214 -19.32 -19.94 17.51
N MET A 215 -19.24 -20.91 16.59
CA MET A 215 -19.75 -20.75 15.21
C MET A 215 -21.22 -20.33 15.20
N ARG A 216 -22.10 -21.03 15.94
CA ARG A 216 -23.52 -20.66 16.02
C ARG A 216 -23.72 -19.24 16.56
N ALA A 217 -23.00 -18.87 17.63
CA ALA A 217 -23.12 -17.54 18.22
C ALA A 217 -22.66 -16.43 17.26
N LEU A 218 -21.56 -16.64 16.54
CA LEU A 218 -21.05 -15.69 15.55
C LEU A 218 -21.99 -15.55 14.36
N LYS A 219 -22.59 -16.64 13.88
CA LYS A 219 -23.56 -16.60 12.77
C LYS A 219 -24.91 -16.00 13.16
N ALA A 220 -25.30 -16.06 14.43
CA ALA A 220 -26.52 -15.43 14.93
C ALA A 220 -26.43 -13.90 15.04
N ASN A 221 -25.22 -13.33 15.01
CA ASN A 221 -25.00 -11.89 15.14
C ASN A 221 -24.62 -11.27 13.78
N THR A 222 -25.41 -10.30 13.32
CA THR A 222 -25.23 -9.62 12.01
C THR A 222 -23.86 -8.96 11.85
N ALA A 223 -23.24 -8.50 12.95
CA ALA A 223 -21.92 -7.90 12.94
C ALA A 223 -20.78 -8.91 12.70
N THR A 224 -21.01 -10.20 12.97
CA THR A 224 -19.98 -11.26 12.88
C THR A 224 -20.32 -12.39 11.91
N ALA A 225 -21.56 -12.45 11.43
CA ALA A 225 -22.06 -13.57 10.64
C ALA A 225 -21.30 -13.81 9.32
N HIS A 226 -20.72 -12.76 8.76
CA HIS A 226 -19.93 -12.82 7.53
C HIS A 226 -18.49 -13.33 7.74
N ILE A 227 -18.00 -13.39 8.98
CA ILE A 227 -16.62 -13.78 9.26
C ILE A 227 -16.45 -15.29 8.98
N PRO A 228 -15.48 -15.68 8.14
CA PRO A 228 -15.17 -17.08 7.87
C PRO A 228 -14.42 -17.72 9.04
N ILE A 229 -14.68 -19.01 9.27
CA ILE A 229 -14.12 -19.75 10.40
C ILE A 229 -13.46 -21.04 9.91
N ILE A 230 -12.24 -21.29 10.36
CA ILE A 230 -11.50 -22.54 10.16
C ILE A 230 -11.49 -23.31 11.49
N LEU A 231 -11.90 -24.58 11.47
CA LEU A 231 -11.93 -25.43 12.66
C LEU A 231 -10.56 -26.10 12.90
N LEU A 232 -10.01 -26.02 14.11
CA LEU A 232 -8.93 -26.89 14.58
C LEU A 232 -9.55 -28.09 15.29
N THR A 233 -9.12 -29.31 14.96
CA THR A 233 -9.70 -30.51 15.58
C THR A 233 -8.68 -31.61 15.81
N SER A 234 -8.77 -32.26 16.98
CA SER A 234 -8.05 -33.52 17.25
C SER A 234 -8.76 -34.74 16.62
N LYS A 235 -10.02 -34.59 16.22
CA LYS A 235 -10.83 -35.63 15.58
C LYS A 235 -10.86 -35.36 14.08
N ALA A 236 -9.91 -35.96 13.36
CA ALA A 236 -9.78 -35.83 11.91
C ALA A 236 -10.39 -37.04 11.16
N SER A 237 -11.52 -37.56 11.64
CA SER A 237 -12.29 -38.57 10.91
C SER A 237 -13.10 -37.91 9.79
N GLY A 238 -13.41 -38.67 8.73
CA GLY A 238 -14.24 -38.16 7.62
C GLY A 238 -15.64 -37.71 8.08
N GLU A 239 -16.20 -38.34 9.11
CA GLU A 239 -17.48 -37.95 9.70
C GLU A 239 -17.43 -36.56 10.38
N GLU A 240 -16.36 -36.27 11.12
CA GLU A 240 -16.20 -34.96 11.78
C GLU A 240 -15.91 -33.86 10.76
N GLU A 241 -15.14 -34.17 9.72
CA GLU A 241 -14.91 -33.28 8.57
C GLU A 241 -16.23 -32.93 7.88
N GLN A 242 -17.05 -33.93 7.56
CA GLN A 242 -18.38 -33.72 6.97
C GLN A 242 -19.24 -32.83 7.88
N LYS A 243 -19.32 -33.15 9.17
CA LYS A 243 -20.10 -32.37 10.14
C LYS A 243 -19.62 -30.92 10.25
N ALA A 244 -18.32 -30.66 10.20
CA ALA A 244 -17.77 -29.30 10.24
C ALA A 244 -18.20 -28.50 9.00
N LEU A 245 -18.07 -29.09 7.81
CA LEU A 245 -18.47 -28.42 6.57
C LEU A 245 -19.98 -28.15 6.51
N GLU A 246 -20.81 -29.12 6.89
CA GLU A 246 -22.27 -28.96 6.97
C GLU A 246 -22.71 -27.89 7.99
N SER A 247 -21.92 -27.70 9.05
CA SER A 247 -22.14 -26.64 10.04
C SER A 247 -21.73 -25.25 9.57
N GLY A 248 -21.11 -25.13 8.39
CA GLY A 248 -20.74 -23.87 7.74
C GLY A 248 -19.31 -23.40 8.02
N PHE A 249 -18.43 -24.25 8.57
CA PHE A 249 -17.00 -23.94 8.62
C PHE A 249 -16.43 -23.86 7.20
N LEU A 250 -15.53 -22.90 6.97
CA LEU A 250 -14.90 -22.70 5.66
C LEU A 250 -13.88 -23.81 5.35
N ASP A 251 -13.16 -24.26 6.37
CA ASP A 251 -12.16 -25.33 6.28
C ASP A 251 -11.88 -25.89 7.67
N PHE A 252 -11.03 -26.91 7.74
CA PHE A 252 -10.55 -27.49 8.99
C PHE A 252 -9.06 -27.86 8.93
N ILE A 253 -8.44 -27.95 10.11
CA ILE A 253 -7.04 -28.28 10.31
C ILE A 253 -6.96 -29.34 11.41
N ALA A 254 -6.42 -30.51 11.07
CA ALA A 254 -6.18 -31.58 12.02
C ALA A 254 -5.01 -31.27 12.96
N LYS A 255 -5.15 -31.57 14.25
CA LYS A 255 -4.06 -31.61 15.23
C LYS A 255 -3.30 -32.96 15.11
N PRO A 256 -1.97 -33.01 15.34
CA PRO A 256 -1.10 -31.93 15.79
C PRO A 256 -0.88 -30.85 14.72
N VAL A 257 -0.89 -29.58 15.15
CA VAL A 257 -0.81 -28.43 14.25
C VAL A 257 0.56 -28.36 13.59
N GLN A 258 0.57 -28.32 12.26
CA GLN A 258 1.76 -28.05 11.46
C GLN A 258 1.70 -26.60 10.95
N PRO A 259 2.67 -25.72 11.31
CA PRO A 259 2.68 -24.30 10.91
C PRO A 259 2.44 -24.07 9.41
N ILE A 260 3.10 -24.84 8.55
CA ILE A 260 2.97 -24.74 7.10
C ILE A 260 1.53 -25.02 6.63
N ARG A 261 0.84 -25.97 7.28
CA ARG A 261 -0.54 -26.32 6.94
C ARG A 261 -1.47 -25.19 7.33
N VAL A 262 -1.30 -24.60 8.51
CA VAL A 262 -2.08 -23.43 8.94
C VAL A 262 -1.95 -22.29 7.95
N VAL A 263 -0.71 -21.91 7.62
CA VAL A 263 -0.44 -20.84 6.65
C VAL A 263 -1.10 -21.12 5.30
N SER A 264 -0.95 -22.34 4.77
CA SER A 264 -1.54 -22.71 3.48
C SER A 264 -3.08 -22.61 3.47
N ARG A 265 -3.72 -22.97 4.58
CA ARG A 265 -5.19 -22.99 4.72
C ARG A 265 -5.73 -21.56 4.86
N VAL A 266 -5.05 -20.72 5.63
CA VAL A 266 -5.36 -19.30 5.76
C VAL A 266 -5.20 -18.57 4.42
N LYS A 267 -4.07 -18.77 3.71
CA LYS A 267 -3.87 -18.18 2.37
C LYS A 267 -4.98 -18.59 1.40
N ARG A 268 -5.32 -19.89 1.34
CA ARG A 268 -6.42 -20.38 0.50
C ARG A 268 -7.76 -19.74 0.88
N ALA A 269 -8.04 -19.60 2.17
CA ALA A 269 -9.26 -18.96 2.64
C ALA A 269 -9.35 -17.50 2.15
N PHE A 270 -8.29 -16.71 2.30
CA PHE A 270 -8.28 -15.33 1.81
C PHE A 270 -8.39 -15.25 0.28
N ASP A 271 -7.76 -16.15 -0.46
CA ASP A 271 -7.89 -16.19 -1.92
C ASP A 271 -9.33 -16.48 -2.37
N LEU A 272 -10.03 -17.40 -1.69
CA LEU A 272 -11.44 -17.68 -1.95
C LEU A 272 -12.32 -16.46 -1.64
N LEU A 273 -12.10 -15.80 -0.51
CA LEU A 273 -12.85 -14.60 -0.12
C LEU A 273 -12.65 -13.45 -1.11
N LYS A 274 -11.44 -13.29 -1.67
CA LYS A 274 -11.16 -12.30 -2.72
C LYS A 274 -11.96 -12.61 -3.99
N ARG A 275 -11.98 -13.87 -4.42
CA ARG A 275 -12.73 -14.30 -5.63
C ARG A 275 -14.25 -14.18 -5.49
N MET A 276 -14.78 -14.29 -4.28
CA MET A 276 -16.22 -14.12 -4.02
C MET A 276 -16.67 -12.65 -4.01
N LYS A 277 -15.72 -11.72 -3.89
CA LYS A 277 -15.98 -10.27 -3.88
C LYS A 277 -15.78 -9.61 -5.25
N SER A 278 -15.14 -10.30 -6.20
CA SER A 278 -14.95 -9.89 -7.60
C SER A 278 -16.09 -10.39 -8.48
#